data_AF-A0A7J4LC18-F1
#
_entry.id   AF-A0A7J4LC18-F1
#
_cell.length_a   1.000
_cell.length_b   1.000
_cell.length_c   1.000
_cell.angle_alpha   90.00
_cell.angle_beta   90.00
_cell.angle_gamma   90.00
#
_symmetry.space_group_name_H-M   'P 1'
#
loop_
_entity.id
_entity.type
_entity.pdbx_description
1 polymer ?
#
loop_
_entity_poly.entity_id
_entity_poly.type
_entity_poly.pdbx_seq_one_letter_code
_entity_poly.pdbx_strand_id
1 'polypeptide(L)'
;MDKKGFELSATFLVGLILGIILFSLGMIFVFRLLGGVDDIQVAGLPGYFETEAENCVERNEMVCVPKIKADLQTTKSESFGVIVNNIYGSARKFKLHVRFRGGITEQGEEINSVDISQWTFTDFSEVFLENNNYKIVEVPMRPPRGTLPGDYIFNVDVCFNANDNLSGKCSAGYPSLYGLTHQVTITVI
;
A
#
# COMPACT_ATOMS: atom_id res chain seq x y z
N MET A 1 -46.75 -1.14 55.23
CA MET A 1 -46.15 -0.40 54.09
C MET A 1 -44.66 -0.69 54.10
N ASP A 2 -44.24 -1.61 53.24
CA ASP A 2 -42.90 -2.17 53.20
C ASP A 2 -41.88 -1.20 52.61
N LYS A 3 -41.30 -0.35 53.46
CA LYS A 3 -40.24 0.61 53.08
C LYS A 3 -38.94 -0.09 52.64
N LYS A 4 -38.73 -1.35 53.03
CA LYS A 4 -37.51 -2.11 52.73
C LYS A 4 -37.39 -2.52 51.25
N GLY A 5 -38.51 -2.66 50.53
CA GLY A 5 -38.49 -2.97 49.09
C GLY A 5 -38.06 -1.79 48.21
N PHE A 6 -38.21 -0.56 48.71
CA PHE A 6 -37.92 0.67 47.96
C PHE A 6 -36.45 1.08 48.03
N GLU A 7 -35.74 0.75 49.11
CA GLU A 7 -34.31 1.08 49.28
C GLU A 7 -33.41 0.21 48.38
N LEU A 8 -33.82 -1.03 48.13
CA LEU A 8 -33.03 -1.99 47.35
C LEU A 8 -33.11 -1.71 45.84
N SER A 9 -34.26 -1.23 45.35
CA SER A 9 -34.43 -0.83 43.94
C SER A 9 -33.73 0.49 43.62
N ALA A 10 -33.66 1.44 44.56
CA ALA A 10 -32.95 2.70 44.39
C ALA A 10 -31.44 2.50 44.19
N THR A 11 -30.82 1.64 45.00
CA THR A 11 -29.37 1.34 44.89
C THR A 11 -29.04 0.66 43.55
N PHE A 12 -29.88 -0.27 43.10
CA PHE A 12 -29.71 -0.91 41.80
C PHE A 12 -29.85 0.08 40.64
N LEU A 13 -30.85 0.97 40.70
CA LEU A 13 -31.07 1.98 39.66
C LEU A 13 -29.89 2.95 39.54
N VAL A 14 -29.34 3.42 40.67
CA VAL A 14 -28.16 4.29 40.67
C VAL A 14 -26.94 3.58 40.08
N GLY A 15 -26.72 2.31 40.43
CA GLY A 15 -25.64 1.51 39.86
C GLY A 15 -25.76 1.34 38.34
N LEU A 16 -26.98 1.14 37.84
CA LEU A 16 -27.24 1.02 36.41
C LEU A 16 -26.96 2.33 35.66
N ILE A 17 -27.41 3.47 36.18
CA ILE A 17 -27.16 4.78 35.58
C ILE A 17 -25.65 5.06 35.55
N LEU A 18 -24.94 4.79 36.65
CA LEU A 18 -23.51 5.02 36.73
C LEU A 18 -22.73 4.10 35.78
N GLY A 19 -23.17 2.86 35.60
CA GLY A 19 -22.63 1.92 34.61
C GLY A 19 -22.78 2.42 33.17
N ILE A 20 -23.95 2.97 32.80
CA ILE A 20 -24.19 3.52 31.45
C ILE A 20 -23.27 4.72 31.18
N ILE A 21 -23.08 5.60 32.17
CA ILE A 21 -22.21 6.76 32.05
C ILE A 21 -20.75 6.32 31.82
N LEU A 22 -20.25 5.39 32.64
CA LEU A 22 -18.88 4.87 32.49
C LEU A 22 -18.67 4.16 31.16
N PHE A 23 -19.65 3.38 30.70
CA PHE A 23 -19.60 2.72 29.40
C PHE A 23 -19.55 3.73 28.24
N SER A 24 -20.35 4.79 28.31
CA SER A 24 -20.38 5.85 27.30
C SER A 24 -19.06 6.61 27.24
N LEU A 25 -18.45 6.92 28.40
CA LEU A 25 -17.13 7.55 28.47
C LEU A 25 -16.02 6.63 27.93
N GLY A 26 -16.10 5.32 28.23
CA GLY A 26 -15.19 4.32 27.66
C GLY A 26 -15.27 4.25 26.14
N MET A 27 -16.48 4.23 25.57
CA MET A 27 -16.67 4.25 24.12
C MET A 27 -16.11 5.52 23.47
N ILE A 28 -16.34 6.70 24.06
CA ILE A 28 -15.78 7.96 23.56
C ILE A 28 -14.24 7.92 23.58
N PHE A 29 -13.65 7.34 24.63
CA PHE A 29 -12.19 7.18 24.71
C PHE A 29 -11.66 6.25 23.62
N VAL A 30 -12.32 5.10 23.39
CA VAL A 30 -11.98 4.18 22.30
C VAL A 30 -12.07 4.88 20.94
N PHE A 31 -13.15 5.61 20.68
CA PHE A 31 -13.29 6.36 19.43
C PHE A 31 -12.26 7.48 19.28
N ARG A 32 -11.80 8.12 20.35
CA ARG A 32 -10.70 9.10 20.27
C ARG A 32 -9.34 8.45 20.04
N LEU A 33 -9.10 7.30 20.65
CA LEU A 33 -7.86 6.55 20.49
C LEU A 33 -7.74 5.95 19.08
N LEU A 34 -8.87 5.52 18.49
CA LEU A 34 -8.95 5.01 17.13
C LEU A 34 -9.13 6.12 16.07
N GLY A 35 -9.84 7.20 16.40
CA GLY A 35 -10.13 8.32 15.49
C GLY A 35 -8.98 9.33 15.34
N GLY A 36 -7.91 9.20 16.13
CA GLY A 36 -6.66 9.94 15.89
C GLY A 36 -5.89 9.50 14.63
N VAL A 37 -6.42 8.54 13.86
CA VAL A 37 -5.79 7.96 12.67
C VAL A 37 -6.45 8.44 11.36
N ASP A 38 -7.42 9.36 11.41
CA ASP A 38 -8.12 9.85 10.20
C ASP A 38 -7.22 10.58 9.19
N ASP A 39 -6.02 11.02 9.59
CA ASP A 39 -4.98 11.60 8.71
C ASP A 39 -3.90 10.59 8.25
N ILE A 40 -4.02 9.32 8.65
CA ILE A 40 -3.31 8.20 8.05
C ILE A 40 -4.36 7.34 7.33
N GLN A 41 -5.09 7.96 6.39
CA GLN A 41 -5.55 7.22 5.22
C GLN A 41 -4.30 6.85 4.41
N VAL A 42 -3.53 5.89 4.90
CA VAL A 42 -2.77 5.03 3.98
C VAL A 42 -3.86 4.45 3.10
N ALA A 43 -3.95 4.96 1.88
CA ALA A 43 -4.79 4.41 0.84
C ALA A 43 -4.30 2.97 0.61
N GLY A 44 -4.75 2.06 1.48
CA GLY A 44 -4.49 0.64 1.37
C GLY A 44 -5.07 0.15 0.07
N LEU A 45 -4.58 -0.99 -0.40
CA LEU A 45 -5.06 -1.53 -1.66
C LEU A 45 -6.58 -1.79 -1.60
N PRO A 46 -7.33 -1.37 -2.63
CA PRO A 46 -8.73 -1.70 -2.76
C PRO A 46 -9.01 -3.21 -2.65
N GLY A 47 -10.19 -3.60 -2.15
CA GLY A 47 -10.56 -5.01 -1.96
C GLY A 47 -10.57 -5.87 -3.24
N TYR A 48 -10.56 -5.27 -4.44
CA TYR A 48 -10.45 -6.03 -5.71
C TYR A 48 -9.04 -6.56 -5.99
N PHE A 49 -8.01 -6.11 -5.24
CA PHE A 49 -6.64 -6.55 -5.46
C PHE A 49 -6.42 -8.04 -5.14
N GLU A 50 -7.18 -8.61 -4.21
CA GLU A 50 -7.10 -10.05 -3.90
C GLU A 50 -7.54 -10.90 -5.10
N THR A 51 -8.67 -10.56 -5.71
CA THR A 51 -9.17 -11.26 -6.91
C THR A 51 -8.20 -11.12 -8.08
N GLU A 52 -7.60 -9.93 -8.29
CA GLU A 52 -6.61 -9.80 -9.37
C GLU A 52 -5.28 -10.50 -9.06
N ALA A 53 -4.93 -10.65 -7.79
CA ALA A 53 -3.79 -11.47 -7.37
C ALA A 53 -4.03 -12.95 -7.67
N GLU A 54 -5.23 -13.47 -7.40
CA GLU A 54 -5.60 -14.83 -7.78
C GLU A 54 -5.52 -15.03 -9.30
N ASN A 55 -6.10 -14.11 -10.08
CA ASN A 55 -6.05 -14.14 -11.54
C ASN A 55 -4.61 -14.12 -12.07
N CYS A 56 -3.74 -13.30 -11.48
CA CYS A 56 -2.31 -13.23 -11.84
C CYS A 56 -1.61 -14.58 -11.65
N VAL A 57 -1.88 -15.24 -10.52
CA VAL A 57 -1.31 -16.55 -10.19
C VAL A 57 -1.85 -17.64 -11.11
N GLU A 58 -3.14 -17.63 -11.42
CA GLU A 58 -3.76 -18.59 -12.36
C GLU A 58 -3.19 -18.48 -13.78
N ARG A 59 -2.84 -17.27 -14.22
CA ARG A 59 -2.15 -17.02 -15.50
C ARG A 59 -0.66 -17.41 -15.48
N ASN A 60 -0.16 -17.86 -14.34
CA ASN A 60 1.26 -18.20 -14.12
C ASN A 60 2.20 -17.02 -14.45
N GLU A 61 1.73 -15.79 -14.22
CA GLU A 61 2.53 -14.58 -14.38
C GLU A 61 3.47 -14.43 -13.18
N MET A 62 4.74 -14.08 -13.45
CA MET A 62 5.75 -13.89 -12.39
C MET A 62 5.47 -12.63 -11.56
N VAL A 63 5.05 -11.57 -12.24
CA VAL A 63 4.77 -10.25 -11.68
C VAL A 63 3.56 -9.66 -12.38
N CYS A 64 2.65 -9.06 -11.60
CA CYS A 64 1.48 -8.36 -12.13
C CYS A 64 1.27 -7.03 -11.42
N VAL A 65 0.73 -6.05 -12.14
CA VAL A 65 0.37 -4.74 -11.62
C VAL A 65 -1.06 -4.43 -12.06
N PRO A 66 -2.07 -4.72 -11.22
CA PRO A 66 -3.50 -4.57 -11.56
C PRO A 66 -3.89 -3.17 -12.00
N LYS A 67 -3.39 -2.18 -11.26
CA LYS A 67 -3.64 -0.76 -11.51
C LYS A 67 -2.37 -0.14 -12.03
N ILE A 68 -2.39 0.37 -13.26
CA ILE A 68 -1.24 1.00 -13.91
C ILE A 68 -1.38 2.52 -14.09
N LYS A 69 -2.53 3.10 -13.74
CA LYS A 69 -2.79 4.54 -13.87
C LYS A 69 -3.46 5.08 -12.62
N ALA A 70 -3.10 6.28 -12.21
CA ALA A 70 -3.70 7.01 -11.09
C ALA A 70 -3.74 8.50 -11.38
N ASP A 71 -4.84 9.16 -11.03
CA ASP A 71 -4.97 10.61 -11.10
C ASP A 71 -4.83 11.17 -9.67
N LEU A 72 -3.77 11.94 -9.42
CA LEU A 72 -3.39 12.40 -8.08
C LEU A 72 -3.24 13.91 -8.04
N GLN A 73 -3.79 14.50 -6.98
CA GLN A 73 -3.43 15.87 -6.62
C GLN A 73 -2.07 15.86 -5.93
N THR A 74 -1.31 16.97 -6.04
CA THR A 74 -0.07 17.11 -5.29
C THR A 74 -0.28 16.84 -3.80
N THR A 75 0.70 16.22 -3.15
CA THR A 75 0.69 15.81 -1.72
C THR A 75 -0.28 14.68 -1.34
N LYS A 76 -1.22 14.27 -2.19
CA LYS A 76 -2.03 13.08 -1.95
C LYS A 76 -1.27 11.82 -2.37
N SER A 77 -1.34 10.79 -1.53
CA SER A 77 -0.71 9.50 -1.79
C SER A 77 -1.71 8.48 -2.31
N GLU A 78 -1.26 7.64 -3.23
CA GLU A 78 -1.97 6.43 -3.63
C GLU A 78 -0.98 5.27 -3.78
N SER A 79 -1.42 4.06 -3.42
CA SER A 79 -0.61 2.86 -3.53
C SER A 79 -0.95 2.07 -4.80
N PHE A 80 0.09 1.70 -5.54
CA PHE A 80 -0.01 0.68 -6.57
C PHE A 80 0.32 -0.69 -5.97
N GLY A 81 -0.52 -1.70 -6.17
CA GLY A 81 -0.21 -3.06 -5.73
C GLY A 81 0.57 -3.80 -6.81
N VAL A 82 1.70 -4.39 -6.43
CA VAL A 82 2.53 -5.26 -7.27
C VAL A 82 2.42 -6.67 -6.72
N ILE A 83 1.83 -7.56 -7.50
CA ILE A 83 1.73 -8.98 -7.15
C ILE A 83 3.02 -9.65 -7.59
N VAL A 84 3.72 -10.27 -6.65
CA VAL A 84 4.93 -11.06 -6.89
C VAL A 84 4.60 -12.52 -6.62
N ASN A 85 4.68 -13.36 -7.64
CA ASN A 85 4.37 -14.80 -7.57
C ASN A 85 5.65 -15.60 -7.77
N ASN A 86 6.05 -16.44 -6.80
CA ASN A 86 7.30 -17.20 -6.89
C ASN A 86 7.11 -18.56 -7.57
N ILE A 87 7.57 -18.69 -8.82
CA ILE A 87 7.41 -19.90 -9.64
C ILE A 87 8.71 -20.70 -9.86
N TYR A 88 9.79 -20.40 -9.12
CA TYR A 88 11.12 -20.97 -9.36
C TYR A 88 11.38 -22.37 -8.78
N GLY A 89 10.39 -23.02 -8.17
CA GLY A 89 10.55 -24.33 -7.55
C GLY A 89 11.23 -24.31 -6.17
N SER A 90 11.61 -23.14 -5.66
CA SER A 90 12.26 -22.99 -4.35
C SER A 90 11.94 -21.63 -3.72
N ALA A 91 12.11 -21.53 -2.41
CA ALA A 91 11.88 -20.27 -1.69
C ALA A 91 12.96 -19.23 -2.06
N ARG A 92 12.54 -17.98 -2.28
CA ARG A 92 13.41 -16.89 -2.73
C ARG A 92 13.06 -15.55 -2.09
N LYS A 93 14.03 -14.63 -2.15
CA LYS A 93 13.86 -13.24 -1.73
C LYS A 93 13.72 -12.33 -2.95
N PHE A 94 12.71 -11.47 -2.89
CA PHE A 94 12.37 -10.49 -3.90
C PHE A 94 12.47 -9.09 -3.33
N LYS A 95 12.83 -8.11 -4.14
CA LYS A 95 12.88 -6.70 -3.77
C LYS A 95 12.35 -5.86 -4.94
N LEU A 96 11.45 -4.94 -4.63
CA LEU A 96 10.94 -4.02 -5.63
C LEU A 96 11.91 -2.85 -5.82
N HIS A 97 11.96 -2.36 -7.05
CA HIS A 97 12.72 -1.20 -7.43
C HIS A 97 11.88 -0.33 -8.36
N VAL A 98 11.72 0.94 -8.00
CA VAL A 98 10.95 1.92 -8.77
C VAL A 98 11.90 2.95 -9.33
N ARG A 99 11.78 3.23 -10.63
CA ARG A 99 12.61 4.22 -11.31
C ARG A 99 11.77 5.11 -12.21
N PHE A 100 12.06 6.39 -12.21
CA PHE A 100 11.43 7.32 -13.14
C PHE A 100 11.86 7.01 -14.58
N ARG A 101 10.88 6.97 -15.49
CA ARG A 101 11.12 6.76 -16.93
C ARG A 101 11.13 8.09 -17.68
N GLY A 102 10.20 8.97 -17.37
CA GLY A 102 9.95 10.21 -18.09
C GLY A 102 8.54 10.71 -17.80
N GLY A 103 8.21 11.90 -18.31
CA GLY A 103 6.88 12.48 -18.18
C GLY A 103 6.65 13.60 -19.19
N ILE A 104 5.42 14.09 -19.25
CA ILE A 104 5.01 15.20 -20.13
C ILE A 104 4.06 16.10 -19.33
N THR A 105 4.35 17.40 -19.26
CA THR A 105 3.44 18.37 -18.62
C THR A 105 2.17 18.58 -19.45
N GLU A 106 1.12 19.17 -18.87
CA GLU A 106 -0.06 19.59 -19.65
C GLU A 106 0.26 20.56 -20.80
N GLN A 107 1.39 21.28 -20.71
CA GLN A 107 1.87 22.19 -21.74
C GLN A 107 2.66 21.48 -22.86
N GLY A 108 2.87 20.17 -22.74
CA GLY A 108 3.62 19.35 -23.69
C GLY A 108 5.14 19.39 -23.48
N GLU A 109 5.62 19.90 -22.34
CA GLU A 109 7.05 19.92 -22.01
C GLU A 109 7.49 18.55 -21.47
N GLU A 110 8.61 18.03 -21.98
CA GLU A 110 9.16 16.75 -21.53
C GLU A 110 9.83 16.86 -20.15
N ILE A 111 9.49 15.93 -19.27
CA ILE A 111 10.06 15.79 -17.93
C ILE A 111 11.07 14.64 -17.96
N ASN A 112 12.35 14.99 -17.93
CA ASN A 112 13.43 14.02 -18.09
C ASN A 112 13.96 13.45 -16.76
N SER A 113 13.69 14.13 -15.64
CA SER A 113 14.15 13.69 -14.32
C SER A 113 13.23 14.17 -13.20
N VAL A 114 13.04 13.32 -12.19
CA VAL A 114 12.44 13.69 -10.90
C VAL A 114 13.26 13.08 -9.77
N ASP A 115 13.21 13.69 -8.60
CA ASP A 115 13.78 13.09 -7.39
C ASP A 115 12.82 12.01 -6.85
N ILE A 116 13.09 10.75 -7.17
CA ILE A 116 12.26 9.60 -6.79
C ILE A 116 12.05 9.51 -5.27
N SER A 117 13.03 9.95 -4.47
CA SER A 117 12.93 9.90 -3.00
C SER A 117 11.83 10.81 -2.43
N GLN A 118 11.36 11.76 -3.23
CA GLN A 118 10.23 12.63 -2.87
C GLN A 118 8.88 12.05 -3.30
N TRP A 119 8.90 11.13 -4.27
CA TRP A 119 7.71 10.50 -4.86
C TRP A 119 7.29 9.22 -4.16
N THR A 120 8.25 8.43 -3.68
CA THR A 120 7.99 7.24 -2.85
C THR A 120 8.58 7.43 -1.46
N PHE A 121 7.90 6.91 -0.45
CA PHE A 121 8.29 7.05 0.94
C PHE A 121 9.19 5.93 1.46
N THR A 122 9.40 4.88 0.66
CA THR A 122 9.81 3.59 1.21
C THR A 122 10.96 3.00 0.43
N ASP A 123 12.05 2.68 1.13
CA ASP A 123 12.95 1.62 0.70
C ASP A 123 12.19 0.30 0.78
N PHE A 124 11.86 -0.28 -0.37
CA PHE A 124 11.10 -1.52 -0.41
C PHE A 124 11.85 -2.64 0.30
N SER A 125 11.27 -3.15 1.39
CA SER A 125 11.81 -4.28 2.13
C SER A 125 11.87 -5.54 1.28
N GLU A 126 12.86 -6.39 1.56
CA GLU A 126 12.91 -7.72 0.94
C GLU A 126 11.69 -8.54 1.36
N VAL A 127 11.10 -9.24 0.39
CA VAL A 127 10.00 -10.16 0.60
C VAL A 127 10.51 -11.58 0.39
N PHE A 128 10.42 -12.40 1.41
CA PHE A 128 10.66 -13.83 1.31
C PHE A 128 9.36 -14.53 0.89
N LEU A 129 9.41 -15.31 -0.18
CA LEU A 129 8.29 -16.12 -0.67
C LEU A 129 8.70 -17.58 -0.79
N GLU A 130 7.87 -18.47 -0.28
CA GLU A 130 7.97 -19.90 -0.56
C GLU A 130 7.64 -20.20 -2.02
N ASN A 131 7.95 -21.41 -2.47
CA ASN A 131 7.60 -21.84 -3.82
C ASN A 131 6.07 -21.88 -4.00
N ASN A 132 5.59 -21.44 -5.15
CA ASN A 132 4.17 -21.35 -5.50
C ASN A 132 3.34 -20.49 -4.54
N ASN A 133 3.99 -19.54 -3.86
CA ASN A 133 3.31 -18.55 -3.03
C ASN A 133 3.46 -17.16 -3.66
N TYR A 134 2.49 -16.29 -3.40
CA TYR A 134 2.48 -14.92 -3.88
C TYR A 134 2.33 -13.93 -2.74
N LYS A 135 2.73 -12.69 -3.00
CA LYS A 135 2.44 -11.57 -2.11
C LYS A 135 2.19 -10.31 -2.90
N ILE A 136 1.26 -9.52 -2.38
CA ILE A 136 1.00 -8.17 -2.88
C ILE A 136 1.91 -7.21 -2.12
N VAL A 137 2.72 -6.46 -2.86
CA VAL A 137 3.61 -5.43 -2.32
C VAL A 137 3.09 -4.07 -2.74
N GLU A 138 2.88 -3.19 -1.78
CA GLU A 138 2.41 -1.84 -2.02
C GLU A 138 3.55 -0.91 -2.45
N VAL A 139 3.28 -0.11 -3.48
CA VAL A 139 4.14 0.94 -4.00
C VAL A 139 3.43 2.27 -3.78
N PRO A 140 3.62 2.90 -2.61
CA PRO A 140 3.01 4.19 -2.32
C PRO A 140 3.69 5.28 -3.14
N MET A 141 2.89 6.03 -3.89
CA MET A 141 3.34 7.13 -4.72
C MET A 141 2.61 8.41 -4.32
N ARG A 142 3.37 9.49 -4.15
CA ARG A 142 2.85 10.81 -3.79
C ARG A 142 3.62 11.89 -4.56
N PRO A 143 2.98 12.62 -5.48
CA PRO A 143 3.62 13.76 -6.13
C PRO A 143 4.02 14.81 -5.08
N PRO A 144 5.28 15.26 -5.04
CA PRO A 144 5.71 16.28 -4.09
C PRO A 144 4.99 17.61 -4.33
N ARG A 145 5.01 18.49 -3.33
CA ARG A 145 4.41 19.81 -3.44
C ARG A 145 5.11 20.61 -4.54
N GLY A 146 4.33 21.26 -5.41
CA GLY A 146 4.86 22.06 -6.53
C GLY A 146 5.17 21.26 -7.79
N THR A 147 4.84 19.96 -7.82
CA THR A 147 4.85 19.16 -9.05
C THR A 147 3.92 19.78 -10.08
N LEU A 148 4.39 19.96 -11.32
CA LEU A 148 3.59 20.51 -12.41
C LEU A 148 2.52 19.49 -12.85
N PRO A 149 1.31 19.94 -13.23
CA PRO A 149 0.31 19.08 -13.84
C PRO A 149 0.82 18.37 -15.09
N GLY A 150 0.48 17.10 -15.26
CA GLY A 150 0.93 16.27 -16.38
C GLY A 150 1.10 14.79 -16.04
N ASP A 151 1.59 14.02 -17.00
CA ASP A 151 1.77 12.57 -16.88
C ASP A 151 3.20 12.22 -16.48
N TYR A 152 3.34 11.43 -15.42
CA TYR A 152 4.63 10.94 -14.92
C TYR A 152 4.66 9.41 -14.99
N ILE A 153 5.66 8.86 -15.68
CA ILE A 153 5.79 7.43 -15.92
C ILE A 153 6.93 6.87 -15.06
N PHE A 154 6.62 5.83 -14.30
CA PHE A 154 7.57 5.10 -13.48
C PHE A 154 7.63 3.64 -13.93
N ASN A 155 8.84 3.11 -14.05
CA ASN A 155 9.07 1.69 -14.21
C ASN A 155 9.12 1.04 -12.82
N VAL A 156 8.43 -0.08 -12.69
CA VAL A 156 8.41 -0.95 -11.51
C VAL A 156 9.06 -2.27 -11.91
N ASP A 157 10.21 -2.52 -11.30
CA ASP A 157 11.04 -3.69 -11.52
C ASP A 157 11.01 -4.56 -10.25
N VAL A 158 10.82 -5.87 -10.39
CA VAL A 158 10.97 -6.82 -9.27
C VAL A 158 12.30 -7.52 -9.47
N CYS A 159 13.15 -7.47 -8.46
CA CYS A 159 14.46 -8.09 -8.49
C CYS A 159 14.51 -9.26 -7.53
N PHE A 160 15.31 -10.28 -7.83
CA PHE A 160 15.47 -11.43 -6.95
C PHE A 160 16.94 -11.81 -6.82
N ASN A 161 17.31 -12.31 -5.64
CA ASN A 161 18.69 -12.70 -5.39
C ASN A 161 18.91 -14.10 -6.00
N ALA A 162 19.37 -14.12 -7.25
CA ALA A 162 19.81 -15.32 -7.92
C ALA A 162 21.30 -15.55 -7.64
N ASN A 163 21.69 -16.72 -7.14
CA ASN A 163 23.09 -17.13 -7.23
C ASN A 163 23.52 -17.43 -8.69
N ASP A 164 22.56 -17.41 -9.63
CA ASP A 164 22.75 -17.73 -11.03
C ASP A 164 22.87 -16.44 -11.87
N ASN A 165 23.85 -16.40 -12.76
CA ASN A 165 24.18 -15.30 -13.68
C ASN A 165 23.09 -15.04 -14.75
N LEU A 166 21.85 -14.79 -14.34
CA LEU A 166 20.76 -14.44 -15.24
C LEU A 166 20.86 -12.94 -15.57
N SER A 167 21.11 -12.68 -16.85
CA SER A 167 21.42 -11.38 -17.46
C SER A 167 20.23 -10.42 -17.43
N GLY A 168 20.05 -9.73 -16.31
CA GLY A 168 19.18 -8.57 -16.18
C GLY A 168 19.65 -7.75 -14.99
N LYS A 169 20.51 -6.74 -15.22
CA LYS A 169 21.08 -5.96 -14.12
C LYS A 169 19.98 -5.18 -13.40
N CYS A 170 19.66 -5.60 -12.18
CA CYS A 170 18.90 -4.77 -11.26
C CYS A 170 19.87 -3.80 -10.59
N SER A 171 19.53 -2.50 -10.57
CA SER A 171 20.43 -1.43 -10.11
C SER A 171 20.73 -1.43 -8.60
N ALA A 172 20.24 -2.42 -7.83
CA ALA A 172 20.24 -2.42 -6.37
C ALA A 172 21.09 -3.54 -5.72
N GLY A 173 22.11 -4.07 -6.40
CA GLY A 173 22.92 -5.19 -5.88
C GLY A 173 22.26 -6.56 -6.04
N TYR A 174 21.16 -6.61 -6.80
CA TYR A 174 20.48 -7.84 -7.18
C TYR A 174 20.92 -8.24 -8.60
N PRO A 175 21.27 -9.51 -8.84
CA PRO A 175 21.87 -9.92 -10.10
C PRO A 175 20.87 -10.01 -11.26
N SER A 176 19.58 -10.19 -10.96
CA SER A 176 18.59 -10.56 -11.97
C SER A 176 17.22 -9.90 -11.76
N LEU A 177 16.62 -9.44 -12.87
CA LEU A 177 15.22 -9.02 -12.97
C LEU A 177 14.31 -10.25 -12.93
N TYR A 178 13.23 -10.17 -12.17
CA TYR A 178 12.18 -11.17 -12.10
C TYR A 178 10.98 -10.74 -12.94
N GLY A 179 10.74 -11.43 -14.05
CA GLY A 179 9.66 -11.08 -14.98
C GLY A 179 9.98 -9.86 -15.85
N LEU A 180 8.93 -9.16 -16.27
CA LEU A 180 9.01 -7.97 -17.11
C LEU A 180 8.99 -6.68 -16.27
N THR A 181 9.57 -5.61 -16.80
CA THR A 181 9.37 -4.26 -16.24
C THR A 181 7.93 -3.82 -16.48
N HIS A 182 7.23 -3.46 -15.41
CA HIS A 182 5.90 -2.85 -15.52
C HIS A 182 6.00 -1.34 -15.47
N GLN A 183 5.02 -0.66 -16.07
CA GLN A 183 4.94 0.80 -16.03
C GLN A 183 3.68 1.23 -15.33
N VAL A 184 3.84 2.20 -14.44
CA VAL A 184 2.75 2.92 -13.81
C VAL A 184 2.81 4.37 -14.23
N THR A 185 1.65 4.96 -14.49
CA THR A 185 1.48 6.36 -14.87
C THR A 185 0.71 7.08 -13.78
N ILE A 186 1.22 8.24 -13.38
CA ILE A 186 0.56 9.15 -12.47
C ILE A 186 0.24 10.42 -13.23
N THR A 187 -1.03 10.70 -13.40
CA THR A 187 -1.53 11.98 -13.90
C THR A 187 -1.62 12.93 -12.72
N VAL A 188 -0.83 13.99 -12.70
CA VAL A 188 -0.93 15.04 -11.69
C VAL A 188 -1.96 16.07 -12.15
N ILE A 189 -3.01 16.26 -11.34
CA ILE A 189 -4.12 17.20 -11.58
C ILE A 189 -4.15 18.36 -10.58
#